data_AF-A0A7X5VS16-F1
#
_entry.id   AF-A0A7X5VS16-F1
#
_cell.length_a   1.000
_cell.length_b   1.000
_cell.length_c   1.000
_cell.angle_alpha   90.00
_cell.angle_beta   90.00
_cell.angle_gamma   90.00
#
_symmetry.space_group_name_H-M   'P 1'
#
loop_
_entity.id
_entity.type
_entity.pdbx_description
1 polymer ?
#
loop_
_entity_poly.entity_id
_entity_poly.type
_entity_poly.pdbx_seq_one_letter_code
_entity_poly.pdbx_strand_id
1 'polypeptide(L)' 'ALATGGYGTALGVITSSHEQGKVSQVWVDETRPLLQGARLTSWELERLGIPYKLVTDSSVGTLMSRGLVDR' A
#
# COMPACT_ATOMS: atom_id res chain seq x y z
N ALA A 1 -9.13 4.43 -8.70
CA ALA A 1 -8.36 3.20 -8.50
C ALA A 1 -8.29 2.41 -9.81
N LEU A 2 -7.22 1.65 -10.06
CA LEU A 2 -6.99 0.87 -11.28
C LEU A 2 -7.57 -0.55 -11.16
N ALA A 3 -7.72 -1.04 -9.94
CA ALA A 3 -8.33 -2.36 -9.67
C ALA A 3 -9.87 -2.33 -9.62
N THR A 4 -10.50 -1.15 -9.54
CA THR A 4 -11.96 -0.99 -9.50
C THR A 4 -12.41 0.22 -10.31
N GLY A 5 -13.69 0.31 -10.68
CA GLY A 5 -14.25 1.46 -11.41
C GLY A 5 -14.42 2.75 -10.57
N GLY A 6 -13.68 2.92 -9.48
CA GLY A 6 -13.88 4.03 -8.54
C GLY A 6 -12.84 4.11 -7.43
N TYR A 7 -13.30 4.37 -6.21
CA TYR A 7 -12.47 4.70 -5.02
C TYR A 7 -11.47 3.60 -4.59
N GLY A 8 -11.59 2.38 -5.11
CA GLY A 8 -10.83 1.20 -4.65
C GLY A 8 -11.48 0.54 -3.43
N THR A 9 -11.07 -0.69 -3.10
CA THR A 9 -11.45 -1.35 -1.84
C THR A 9 -10.42 -1.01 -0.76
N ALA A 10 -9.32 -1.76 -0.67
CA ALA A 10 -8.24 -1.51 0.27
C ALA A 10 -7.63 -0.12 0.08
N LEU A 11 -7.38 0.29 -1.17
CA LEU A 11 -6.87 1.62 -1.48
C LEU A 11 -7.85 2.74 -1.08
N GLY A 12 -9.17 2.47 -1.14
CA GLY A 12 -10.19 3.42 -0.70
C GLY A 12 -10.17 3.65 0.81
N VAL A 13 -10.00 2.57 1.59
CA VAL A 13 -9.83 2.64 3.04
C VAL A 13 -8.54 3.38 3.40
N ILE A 14 -7.43 3.05 2.74
CA ILE A 14 -6.13 3.72 2.94
C ILE A 14 -6.25 5.22 2.66
N THR A 15 -6.87 5.59 1.53
CA THR A 15 -7.04 6.99 1.13
C THR A 15 -7.85 7.75 2.17
N SER A 16 -9.03 7.25 2.54
CA SER A 16 -9.88 7.92 3.54
C SER A 16 -9.21 7.99 4.92
N SER A 17 -8.45 6.97 5.30
CA SER A 17 -7.73 6.96 6.58
C SER A 17 -6.54 7.92 6.59
N HIS A 18 -5.86 8.08 5.47
CA HIS A 18 -4.79 9.08 5.29
C HIS A 18 -5.36 10.51 5.34
N GLU A 19 -6.49 10.76 4.66
CA GLU A 19 -7.20 12.06 4.72
C GLU A 19 -7.63 12.42 6.16
N GLN A 20 -7.94 11.42 6.98
CA GLN A 20 -8.25 11.58 8.41
C GLN A 20 -7.01 11.67 9.32
N GLY A 21 -5.79 11.62 8.76
CA GLY A 21 -4.54 11.64 9.51
C GLY A 21 -4.25 10.39 10.34
N LYS A 22 -4.96 9.27 10.08
CA LYS A 22 -4.82 8.00 10.81
C LYS A 22 -3.75 7.09 10.23
N VAL A 23 -3.43 7.25 8.95
CA VAL A 23 -2.39 6.49 8.25
C VAL A 23 -1.29 7.45 7.85
N SER A 24 -0.09 7.24 8.37
CA SER A 24 1.10 8.06 8.07
C SER A 24 1.96 7.46 6.96
N GLN A 25 1.93 6.14 6.77
CA GLN A 25 2.72 5.44 5.76
C GLN A 25 2.06 4.09 5.44
N VAL A 26 2.19 3.62 4.19
CA VAL A 26 1.69 2.32 3.72
C VAL A 26 2.85 1.41 3.32
N TRP A 27 2.82 0.15 3.74
CA TRP A 27 3.70 -0.89 3.21
C TRP A 27 3.05 -1.55 2.00
N VAL A 28 3.78 -1.65 0.89
CA VAL A 28 3.29 -2.19 -0.39
C VAL A 28 4.18 -3.34 -0.80
N ASP A 29 3.60 -4.53 -0.96
CA ASP A 29 4.32 -5.69 -1.47
C ASP A 29 4.48 -5.58 -2.99
N GLU A 30 5.62 -6.00 -3.53
CA GLU A 30 5.82 -6.01 -4.98
C GLU A 30 4.79 -6.89 -5.70
N THR A 31 4.36 -7.99 -5.09
CA THR A 31 3.36 -8.95 -5.58
C THR A 31 3.80 -9.63 -6.88
N ARG A 32 4.80 -10.51 -6.79
CA ARG A 32 5.26 -11.32 -7.92
C ARG A 32 4.20 -12.32 -8.38
N PRO A 33 4.23 -12.76 -9.66
CA PRO A 33 5.19 -12.39 -10.71
C PRO A 33 4.81 -11.13 -11.50
N LEU A 34 3.56 -10.66 -11.40
CA LEU A 34 3.05 -9.57 -12.24
C LEU A 34 3.46 -8.17 -11.76
N LEU A 35 3.96 -8.09 -10.53
CA LEU A 35 4.41 -6.87 -9.88
C LEU A 35 3.27 -5.84 -9.71
N GLN A 36 2.09 -6.32 -9.32
CA GLN A 36 0.90 -5.47 -9.23
C GLN A 36 1.08 -4.36 -8.19
N GLY A 37 1.63 -4.67 -7.01
CA GLY A 37 1.85 -3.64 -5.99
C GLY A 37 2.96 -2.68 -6.38
N ALA A 38 4.04 -3.18 -7.01
CA ALA A 38 5.14 -2.35 -7.50
C ALA A 38 4.79 -1.46 -8.70
N ARG A 39 3.81 -1.83 -9.53
CA ARG A 39 3.45 -1.09 -10.75
C ARG A 39 2.18 -0.30 -10.66
N LEU A 40 1.16 -0.84 -9.99
CA LEU A 40 -0.17 -0.24 -9.93
C LEU A 40 -0.37 0.46 -8.58
N THR A 41 -0.23 -0.26 -7.47
CA THR A 41 -0.52 0.30 -6.14
C THR A 41 0.43 1.43 -5.76
N SER A 42 1.74 1.26 -5.98
CA SER A 42 2.75 2.30 -5.78
C SER A 42 2.44 3.57 -6.58
N TRP A 43 2.09 3.41 -7.86
CA TRP A 43 1.77 4.51 -8.76
C TRP A 43 0.50 5.26 -8.34
N GLU A 44 -0.51 4.53 -7.86
CA GLU A 44 -1.73 5.15 -7.34
C GLU A 44 -1.47 5.94 -6.06
N LEU A 45 -0.71 5.36 -5.12
CA LEU A 45 -0.33 6.03 -3.87
C LEU A 45 0.52 7.27 -4.13
N GLU A 46 1.45 7.20 -5.07
CA GLU A 46 2.27 8.33 -5.49
C GLU A 46 1.41 9.47 -6.05
N ARG A 47 0.44 9.17 -6.93
CA ARG A 47 -0.49 10.18 -7.46
C ARG A 47 -1.40 10.79 -6.39
N LEU A 48 -1.74 10.03 -5.36
CA LEU A 48 -2.54 10.49 -4.23
C LEU A 48 -1.70 11.23 -3.17
N GLY A 49 -0.37 11.28 -3.32
CA GLY A 49 0.53 11.89 -2.35
C GLY A 49 0.59 11.15 -1.02
N ILE A 50 0.20 9.86 -1.00
CA ILE A 50 0.19 9.05 0.22
C ILE A 50 1.58 8.41 0.39
N PRO A 51 2.27 8.65 1.52
CA PRO A 51 3.59 8.05 1.76
C PRO A 51 3.54 6.52 1.77
N TYR A 52 4.45 5.89 1.03
CA TYR A 52 4.51 4.43 0.96
C TYR A 52 5.95 3.91 0.91
N LYS A 53 6.11 2.62 1.23
CA LYS A 53 7.36 1.87 1.05
C LYS A 53 7.07 0.57 0.32
N LEU A 54 7.73 0.40 -0.83
CA LEU A 54 7.71 -0.83 -1.59
C LEU A 54 8.66 -1.86 -0.97
N VAL A 55 8.19 -3.09 -0.78
CA VAL A 55 8.94 -4.19 -0.18
C VAL A 55 8.80 -5.47 -0.99
N THR A 56 9.78 -6.37 -0.88
CA THR A 56 9.70 -7.68 -1.53
C THR A 56 8.74 -8.59 -0.75
N ASP A 57 8.04 -9.48 -1.46
CA ASP A 57 7.08 -10.41 -0.85
C ASP A 57 7.71 -11.23 0.30
N SER A 58 9.00 -11.56 0.17
CA SER A 58 9.77 -12.33 1.16
C SER A 58 10.11 -11.55 2.43
N SER A 59 10.11 -10.23 2.39
CA SER A 59 10.53 -9.38 3.52
C SER A 59 9.40 -9.10 4.52
N VAL A 60 8.14 -9.27 4.09
CA VAL A 60 6.92 -8.95 4.86
C VAL A 60 6.92 -9.65 6.22
N GLY A 61 7.24 -10.95 6.25
CA GLY A 61 7.28 -11.70 7.51
C GLY A 61 8.28 -11.13 8.53
N THR A 62 9.40 -10.59 8.05
CA THR A 62 10.39 -9.94 8.93
C THR A 62 9.91 -8.57 9.42
N LEU A 63 9.18 -7.82 8.58
CA LEU A 63 8.62 -6.53 8.98
C LEU A 63 7.54 -6.70 10.06
N MET A 64 6.65 -7.68 9.85
CA MET A 64 5.60 -8.02 10.81
C MET A 64 6.19 -8.53 12.13
N SER A 65 7.20 -9.41 12.09
CA SER A 65 7.81 -9.95 13.32
C SER A 65 8.57 -8.90 14.14
N ARG A 66 9.04 -7.83 13.48
CA ARG A 66 9.65 -6.66 14.13
C ARG A 66 8.63 -5.63 14.63
N GLY A 67 7.33 -5.86 14.43
CA GLY A 67 6.28 -4.92 14.84
C GLY A 67 6.30 -3.61 14.06
N LEU A 68 6.83 -3.61 12.82
CA LEU A 68 6.88 -2.42 11.96
C LEU A 68 5.60 -2.20 11.15
N VAL A 69 4.67 -3.15 11.21
CA VAL A 69 3.38 -3.12 10.52
C VAL A 69 2.29 -3.14 11.57
N ASP A 70 1.52 -2.06 11.61
CA ASP A 70 0.34 -1.94 12.45
C ASP A 70 -0.79 -2.84 11.91
N ARG A 71 -1.73 -3.18 12.80
CA ARG A 71 -2.83 -4.12 12.51
C ARG A 71 -4.10 -3.41 12.03
#